data_AF-A0AAV6GU32-F1
#
_entry.id   AF-A0AAV6GU32-F1
#
_cell.length_a   1.000
_cell.length_b   1.000
_cell.length_c   1.000
_cell.angle_alpha   90.00
_cell.angle_beta   90.00
_cell.angle_gamma   90.00
#
_symmetry.space_group_name_H-M   'P 1'
#
loop_
_entity.id
_entity.type
_entity.pdbx_description
1 polymer ?
#
loop_
_entity_poly.entity_id
_entity_poly.type
_entity_poly.pdbx_seq_one_letter_code
_entity_poly.pdbx_strand_id
1 'polypeptide(L)'
;MELRSFSTMDTARLVLYLLGTVTRLVVMAEQESENLSGLSNNPDKDIFAVRENGTTCLMAEFAGRFMIPYDVLALNGIDLITETASVTLPRGAGVEGRCGPNEAELHIFWANNAYIFRLFFVKETRHTKDPNQKESEIWKINKVQLVYDTSETTHFISAYNPGKHTANSHKLSAFVTPGGRSYVCTAQQTLTLLSTDHQKGVTIALSDIHIQPFDIQNDFMFSDSYKCITDQHEQLEETLPLVLGLVLGLIIVITLAIYHFHLKLTAQEPQLPRDRSLYKNM
;
A
#
# COMPACT_ATOMS: atom_id res chain seq x y z
N MET A 1 1.97 28.54 -76.31
CA MET A 1 1.47 28.74 -74.94
C MET A 1 0.52 27.59 -74.67
N GLU A 2 1.04 26.52 -74.06
CA GLU A 2 0.25 25.36 -73.68
C GLU A 2 -0.67 25.73 -72.51
N LEU A 3 -1.91 25.23 -72.52
CA LEU A 3 -2.61 24.90 -71.28
C LEU A 3 -3.53 23.69 -71.55
N ARG A 4 -3.04 22.51 -71.16
CA ARG A 4 -3.87 21.33 -70.88
C ARG A 4 -4.68 21.61 -69.61
N SER A 5 -5.97 21.26 -69.59
CA SER A 5 -6.72 21.07 -68.36
C SER A 5 -7.49 19.76 -68.46
N PHE A 6 -7.28 18.91 -67.46
CA PHE A 6 -7.43 17.47 -67.45
C PHE A 6 -8.51 17.10 -66.41
N SER A 7 -9.48 16.31 -66.84
CA SER A 7 -10.29 15.32 -66.10
C SER A 7 -10.70 15.59 -64.63
N THR A 8 -12.00 15.84 -64.44
CA THR A 8 -12.74 15.92 -63.16
C THR A 8 -13.15 14.54 -62.61
N MET A 9 -12.29 13.52 -62.68
CA MET A 9 -12.67 12.14 -62.31
C MET A 9 -11.82 11.47 -61.21
N ASP A 10 -10.97 12.23 -60.51
CA ASP A 10 -10.09 11.71 -59.43
C ASP A 10 -10.42 12.18 -58.00
N THR A 11 -11.31 13.18 -57.84
CA THR A 11 -11.60 13.74 -56.51
C THR A 11 -12.57 12.90 -55.68
N ALA A 12 -13.50 12.16 -56.30
CA ALA A 12 -14.47 11.33 -55.58
C ALA A 12 -13.83 10.09 -54.93
N ARG A 13 -12.77 9.53 -55.53
CA ARG A 13 -12.06 8.36 -54.98
C ARG A 13 -11.17 8.73 -53.79
N LEU A 14 -10.58 9.94 -53.80
CA LEU A 14 -9.78 10.42 -52.67
C LEU A 14 -10.65 10.69 -51.43
N VAL A 15 -11.87 11.21 -51.63
CA VAL A 15 -12.82 11.46 -50.53
C VAL A 15 -13.29 10.15 -49.89
N LEU A 16 -13.54 9.10 -50.68
CA LEU A 16 -13.90 7.77 -50.15
C LEU A 16 -12.73 7.08 -49.41
N TYR A 17 -11.47 7.31 -49.81
CA TYR A 17 -10.29 6.83 -49.08
C TYR A 17 -10.02 7.63 -47.80
N LEU A 18 -10.35 8.92 -47.77
CA LEU A 18 -10.26 9.78 -46.58
C LEU A 18 -11.40 9.51 -45.59
N LEU A 19 -12.61 9.16 -46.05
CA LEU A 19 -13.70 8.71 -45.17
C LEU A 19 -13.54 7.26 -44.69
N GLY A 20 -12.80 6.41 -45.41
CA GLY A 20 -12.52 5.03 -45.03
C GLY A 20 -11.43 4.86 -43.96
N THR A 21 -10.70 5.92 -43.60
CA THR A 21 -9.66 5.89 -42.55
C THR A 21 -10.10 6.48 -41.22
N VAL A 22 -11.32 7.02 -41.12
CA VAL A 22 -11.90 7.56 -39.87
C VAL A 22 -12.63 6.48 -39.04
N THR A 23 -12.74 5.24 -39.52
CA THR A 23 -13.25 4.10 -38.75
C THR A 23 -12.17 3.33 -37.99
N ARG A 24 -11.10 3.99 -37.53
CA ARG A 24 -10.44 3.51 -36.30
C ARG A 24 -11.33 3.95 -35.13
N LEU A 25 -12.34 3.13 -34.87
CA LEU A 25 -12.96 3.03 -33.56
C LEU A 25 -11.82 2.91 -32.55
N VAL A 26 -11.51 4.02 -31.89
CA VAL A 26 -10.96 3.98 -30.55
C VAL A 26 -12.03 3.28 -29.76
N VAL A 27 -11.84 1.98 -29.51
CA VAL A 27 -12.47 1.31 -28.40
C VAL A 27 -11.99 2.09 -27.18
N MET A 28 -12.79 3.08 -26.75
CA MET A 28 -12.71 3.49 -25.37
C MET A 28 -13.13 2.24 -24.61
N ALA A 29 -12.15 1.55 -24.05
CA ALA A 29 -12.41 0.54 -23.05
C ALA A 29 -13.13 1.30 -21.93
N GLU A 30 -14.45 1.15 -21.89
CA GLU A 30 -15.29 1.64 -20.82
C GLU A 30 -14.86 0.83 -19.59
N GLN A 31 -14.07 1.46 -18.73
CA GLN A 31 -13.56 0.83 -17.53
C GLN A 31 -14.75 0.61 -16.58
N GLU A 32 -15.28 -0.61 -16.57
CA GLU A 32 -16.40 -0.99 -15.72
C GLU A 32 -15.93 -1.04 -14.26
N SER A 33 -16.22 0.03 -13.51
CA SER A 33 -15.93 0.12 -12.08
C SER A 33 -17.04 -0.59 -11.30
N GLU A 34 -16.78 -1.81 -10.83
CA GLU A 34 -17.67 -2.49 -9.89
C GLU A 34 -17.38 -2.01 -8.46
N ASN A 35 -18.43 -1.61 -7.75
CA ASN A 35 -18.33 -1.18 -6.36
C ASN A 35 -18.16 -2.41 -5.45
N LEU A 36 -16.93 -2.67 -5.02
CA LEU A 36 -16.57 -3.80 -4.16
C LEU A 36 -16.64 -3.44 -2.66
N SER A 37 -17.03 -2.22 -2.30
CA SER A 37 -17.06 -1.72 -0.91
C SER A 37 -17.94 -2.58 0.00
N GLY A 38 -18.93 -3.28 -0.55
CA GLY A 38 -19.81 -4.20 0.19
C GLY A 38 -19.13 -5.48 0.69
N LEU A 39 -17.94 -5.83 0.19
CA LEU A 39 -17.21 -7.03 0.61
C LEU A 39 -16.38 -6.81 1.89
N SER A 40 -16.13 -5.56 2.29
CA SER A 40 -15.31 -5.25 3.45
C SER A 40 -16.14 -5.14 4.73
N ASN A 41 -15.75 -5.89 5.76
CA ASN A 41 -16.39 -5.86 7.08
C ASN A 41 -16.00 -4.62 7.91
N ASN A 42 -14.98 -3.86 7.51
CA ASN A 42 -14.53 -2.65 8.21
C ASN A 42 -15.14 -1.40 7.54
N PRO A 43 -15.97 -0.59 8.24
CA PRO A 43 -16.64 0.60 7.69
C PRO A 43 -15.68 1.62 7.09
N ASP A 44 -14.44 1.69 7.57
CA ASP A 44 -13.47 2.70 7.17
C ASP A 44 -12.58 2.26 5.99
N LYS A 45 -12.70 0.98 5.58
CA LYS A 45 -11.91 0.36 4.53
C LYS A 45 -12.73 0.22 3.25
N ASP A 46 -12.07 0.43 2.11
CA ASP A 46 -12.67 0.24 0.79
C ASP A 46 -11.73 -0.58 -0.12
N ILE A 47 -12.32 -1.26 -1.11
CA ILE A 47 -11.63 -2.13 -2.07
C ILE A 47 -11.73 -1.52 -3.46
N PHE A 48 -10.58 -1.30 -4.06
CA PHE A 48 -10.40 -0.73 -5.39
C PHE A 48 -9.81 -1.77 -6.32
N ALA A 49 -10.43 -1.95 -7.48
CA ALA A 49 -9.93 -2.83 -8.53
C ALA A 49 -9.92 -2.07 -9.87
N VAL A 50 -8.79 -2.13 -10.56
CA VAL A 50 -8.63 -1.61 -11.93
C VAL A 50 -8.59 -2.82 -12.87
N ARG A 51 -9.42 -2.77 -13.91
CA ARG A 51 -9.53 -3.83 -14.90
C ARG A 51 -9.11 -3.33 -16.27
N GLU A 52 -8.31 -4.13 -16.95
CA GLU A 52 -7.96 -3.95 -18.35
C GLU A 52 -8.33 -5.21 -19.12
N ASN A 53 -9.01 -5.05 -20.27
CA ASN A 53 -9.45 -6.16 -21.11
C ASN A 53 -10.29 -7.23 -20.38
N GLY A 54 -11.03 -6.83 -19.34
CA GLY A 54 -11.87 -7.72 -18.53
C GLY A 54 -11.15 -8.44 -17.39
N THR A 55 -9.84 -8.30 -17.25
CA THR A 55 -9.05 -8.89 -16.15
C THR A 55 -8.58 -7.84 -15.15
N THR A 56 -8.57 -8.17 -13.88
CA THR A 56 -8.06 -7.30 -12.81
C THR A 56 -6.54 -7.23 -12.88
N CYS A 57 -6.01 -6.03 -13.05
CA CYS A 57 -4.58 -5.80 -13.21
C CYS A 57 -3.93 -5.08 -12.03
N LEU A 58 -4.74 -4.33 -11.26
CA LEU A 58 -4.33 -3.69 -10.01
C LEU A 58 -5.46 -3.80 -9.00
N MET A 59 -5.10 -4.12 -7.76
CA MET A 59 -6.05 -4.21 -6.65
C MET A 59 -5.45 -3.53 -5.42
N ALA A 60 -6.28 -2.79 -4.70
CA ALA A 60 -5.89 -2.07 -3.50
C ALA A 60 -7.04 -2.07 -2.51
N GLU A 61 -6.73 -2.33 -1.25
CA GLU A 61 -7.65 -2.22 -0.14
C GLU A 61 -6.96 -1.43 0.96
N PHE A 62 -7.59 -0.35 1.45
CA PHE A 62 -7.07 0.42 2.58
C PHE A 62 -8.13 1.38 3.14
N ALA A 63 -7.89 1.84 4.38
CA ALA A 63 -8.57 2.99 4.95
C ALA A 63 -7.68 4.24 4.78
N GLY A 64 -8.29 5.38 4.46
CA GLY A 64 -7.57 6.62 4.16
C GLY A 64 -8.10 7.84 4.93
N ARG A 65 -7.18 8.63 5.50
CA ARG A 65 -7.47 9.94 6.10
C ARG A 65 -6.53 11.00 5.57
N PHE A 66 -7.07 12.13 5.15
CA PHE A 66 -6.36 13.24 4.54
C PHE A 66 -6.47 14.48 5.43
N MET A 67 -5.34 14.97 5.92
CA MET A 67 -5.22 16.19 6.72
C MET A 67 -4.71 17.31 5.83
N ILE A 68 -5.61 18.21 5.44
CA ILE A 68 -5.37 19.24 4.42
C ILE A 68 -5.40 20.62 5.10
N PRO A 69 -4.26 21.30 5.25
CA PRO A 69 -4.24 22.68 5.72
C PRO A 69 -4.81 23.64 4.66
N TYR A 70 -5.66 24.57 5.08
CA TYR A 70 -6.24 25.61 4.24
C TYR A 70 -6.29 26.94 5.00
N ASP A 71 -6.33 28.05 4.28
CA ASP A 71 -6.36 29.37 4.94
C ASP A 71 -7.78 29.87 5.12
N VAL A 72 -8.02 30.55 6.22
CA VAL A 72 -9.27 31.25 6.54
C VAL A 72 -8.96 32.66 7.04
N LEU A 73 -9.90 33.58 6.83
CA LEU A 73 -9.83 34.91 7.41
C LEU A 73 -10.14 34.84 8.91
N ALA A 74 -9.26 35.39 9.73
CA ALA A 74 -9.49 35.54 11.16
C ALA A 74 -10.68 36.47 11.44
N LEU A 75 -11.21 36.43 12.66
CA LEU A 75 -12.36 37.23 13.09
C LEU A 75 -12.18 38.74 12.94
N ASN A 76 -10.92 39.21 12.88
CA ASN A 76 -10.62 40.62 12.63
C ASN A 76 -10.76 41.04 11.15
N GLY A 77 -11.00 40.09 10.25
CA GLY A 77 -11.21 40.32 8.81
C GLY A 77 -9.94 40.69 8.03
N ILE A 78 -8.75 40.61 8.64
CA ILE A 78 -7.49 41.07 8.03
C ILE A 78 -6.43 39.96 8.06
N ASP A 79 -6.28 39.27 9.19
CA ASP A 79 -5.24 38.25 9.34
C ASP A 79 -5.66 36.93 8.70
N LEU A 80 -4.71 36.25 8.08
CA LEU A 80 -4.89 34.93 7.50
C LEU A 80 -4.36 33.89 8.48
N ILE A 81 -5.21 32.94 8.88
CA ILE A 81 -4.84 31.81 9.73
C ILE A 81 -5.01 30.50 8.96
N THR A 82 -4.23 29.49 9.34
CA THR A 82 -4.32 28.16 8.73
C THR A 82 -5.15 27.24 9.61
N GLU A 83 -6.24 26.72 9.06
CA GLU A 83 -7.02 25.62 9.63
C GLU A 83 -6.66 24.31 8.93
N THR A 84 -7.11 23.18 9.49
CA THR A 84 -6.84 21.86 8.91
C THR A 84 -8.15 21.08 8.77
N ALA A 85 -8.47 20.71 7.54
CA ALA A 85 -9.58 19.82 7.24
C ALA A 85 -9.13 18.36 7.41
N SER A 86 -9.97 17.54 8.04
CA SER A 86 -9.79 16.09 8.13
C SER A 86 -10.83 15.40 7.25
N VAL A 87 -10.40 14.90 6.11
CA VAL A 87 -11.25 14.21 5.13
C VAL A 87 -10.98 12.72 5.23
N THR A 88 -12.03 11.90 5.30
CA THR A 88 -11.89 10.44 5.25
C THR A 88 -12.23 9.94 3.86
N LEU A 89 -11.59 8.84 3.43
CA LEU A 89 -11.92 8.18 2.17
C LEU A 89 -13.30 7.53 2.31
N PRO A 90 -14.32 7.95 1.55
CA PRO A 90 -15.64 7.37 1.67
C PRO A 90 -15.68 6.01 0.97
N ARG A 91 -16.61 5.15 1.42
CA ARG A 91 -16.96 3.93 0.71
C ARG A 91 -17.63 4.23 -0.63
N GLY A 92 -17.32 3.42 -1.63
CA GLY A 92 -17.87 3.54 -2.97
C GLY A 92 -17.29 4.72 -3.73
N ALA A 93 -16.07 5.16 -3.35
CA ALA A 93 -15.35 6.13 -4.14
C ALA A 93 -15.12 5.60 -5.57
N GLY A 94 -15.22 6.48 -6.55
CA GLY A 94 -14.99 6.12 -7.95
C GLY A 94 -13.53 5.74 -8.16
N VAL A 95 -13.29 4.76 -9.02
CA VAL A 95 -11.95 4.24 -9.31
C VAL A 95 -11.69 4.25 -10.82
N GLU A 96 -10.53 4.78 -11.18
CA GLU A 96 -9.94 4.74 -12.51
C GLU A 96 -8.48 4.30 -12.38
N GLY A 97 -7.89 3.80 -13.47
CA GLY A 97 -6.49 3.43 -13.42
C GLY A 97 -5.95 2.96 -14.75
N ARG A 98 -4.64 2.68 -14.75
CA ARG A 98 -3.93 2.18 -15.92
C ARG A 98 -2.90 1.17 -15.47
N CYS A 99 -2.77 0.08 -16.19
CA CYS A 99 -1.82 -0.97 -15.91
C CYS A 99 -0.83 -1.07 -17.07
N GLY A 100 0.45 -1.17 -16.72
CA GLY A 100 1.54 -1.35 -17.65
C GLY A 100 2.52 -2.38 -17.11
N PRO A 101 3.48 -2.82 -17.93
CA PRO A 101 4.45 -3.83 -17.50
C PRO A 101 5.33 -3.34 -16.34
N ASN A 102 5.69 -2.05 -16.36
CA ASN A 102 6.60 -1.44 -15.38
C ASN A 102 6.01 -0.24 -14.63
N GLU A 103 4.88 0.29 -15.10
CA GLU A 103 4.23 1.46 -14.49
C GLU A 103 2.75 1.16 -14.36
N ALA A 104 2.15 1.49 -13.22
CA ALA A 104 0.72 1.39 -13.01
C ALA A 104 0.22 2.59 -12.21
N GLU A 105 -1.05 2.94 -12.40
CA GLU A 105 -1.68 4.08 -11.77
C GLU A 105 -3.05 3.71 -11.21
N LEU A 106 -3.31 4.16 -9.98
CA LEU A 106 -4.62 4.07 -9.34
C LEU A 106 -5.12 5.47 -9.03
N HIS A 107 -6.30 5.82 -9.54
CA HIS A 107 -6.94 7.12 -9.36
C HIS A 107 -8.27 6.88 -8.64
N ILE A 108 -8.42 7.46 -7.46
CA ILE A 108 -9.62 7.35 -6.62
C ILE A 108 -10.22 8.74 -6.49
N PHE A 109 -11.50 8.89 -6.79
CA PHE A 109 -12.19 10.18 -6.76
C PHE A 109 -13.52 10.11 -6.03
N TRP A 110 -13.86 11.17 -5.31
CA TRP A 110 -15.10 11.25 -4.55
C TRP A 110 -15.61 12.70 -4.43
N ALA A 111 -16.82 12.84 -3.89
CA ALA A 111 -17.52 14.11 -3.72
C ALA A 111 -17.57 14.94 -5.02
N ASN A 112 -18.11 14.34 -6.10
CA ASN A 112 -18.21 14.98 -7.42
C ASN A 112 -16.88 15.50 -7.98
N ASN A 113 -15.80 14.73 -7.81
CA ASN A 113 -14.43 15.08 -8.22
C ASN A 113 -13.86 16.32 -7.52
N ALA A 114 -14.39 16.66 -6.34
CA ALA A 114 -13.76 17.63 -5.44
C ALA A 114 -12.44 17.08 -4.86
N TYR A 115 -12.32 15.76 -4.72
CA TYR A 115 -11.09 15.09 -4.31
C TYR A 115 -10.69 14.02 -5.30
N ILE A 116 -9.40 13.98 -5.64
CA ILE A 116 -8.80 12.94 -6.50
C ILE A 116 -7.46 12.53 -5.89
N PHE A 117 -7.39 11.30 -5.40
CA PHE A 117 -6.19 10.68 -4.86
C PHE A 117 -5.56 9.75 -5.90
N ARG A 118 -4.28 9.97 -6.21
CA ARG A 118 -3.56 9.21 -7.23
C ARG A 118 -2.32 8.57 -6.64
N LEU A 119 -2.20 7.27 -6.84
CA LEU A 119 -1.03 6.47 -6.53
C LEU A 119 -0.36 6.05 -7.84
N PHE A 120 0.94 6.27 -7.92
CA PHE A 120 1.77 5.86 -9.05
C PHE A 120 2.75 4.79 -8.58
N PHE A 121 2.76 3.67 -9.29
CA PHE A 121 3.55 2.50 -8.99
C PHE A 121 4.58 2.28 -10.09
N VAL A 122 5.78 1.89 -9.69
CA VAL A 122 6.84 1.46 -10.61
C VAL A 122 7.36 0.11 -10.21
N LYS A 123 7.61 -0.74 -11.21
CA LYS A 123 8.35 -1.99 -11.10
C LYS A 123 9.75 -1.78 -11.67
N GLU A 124 10.75 -2.21 -10.91
CA GLU A 124 12.17 -2.04 -11.22
C GLU A 124 12.91 -3.37 -10.97
N THR A 125 13.82 -3.72 -11.87
CA THR A 125 14.73 -4.86 -11.67
C THR A 125 15.96 -4.40 -10.91
N ARG A 126 16.22 -4.97 -9.73
CA ARG A 126 17.49 -4.75 -9.02
C ARG A 126 18.57 -5.63 -9.64
N HIS A 127 19.42 -5.00 -10.45
CA HIS A 127 20.67 -5.61 -10.89
C HIS A 127 21.65 -5.66 -9.72
N THR A 128 22.02 -6.86 -9.29
CA THR A 128 23.04 -7.06 -8.29
C THR A 128 24.41 -7.06 -8.97
N LYS A 129 25.36 -6.29 -8.44
CA LYS A 129 26.75 -6.31 -8.95
C LYS A 129 27.47 -7.63 -8.66
N ASP A 130 26.90 -8.45 -7.77
CA ASP A 130 27.38 -9.79 -7.45
C ASP A 130 26.85 -10.79 -8.48
N PRO A 131 27.72 -11.45 -9.27
CA PRO A 131 27.32 -12.45 -10.27
C PRO A 131 26.66 -13.70 -9.68
N ASN A 132 26.70 -13.91 -8.35
CA ASN A 132 26.05 -15.02 -7.67
C ASN A 132 24.64 -14.68 -7.13
N GLN A 133 24.22 -13.40 -7.15
CA GLN A 133 22.86 -13.03 -6.78
C GLN A 133 21.97 -12.97 -8.01
N LYS A 134 20.80 -13.60 -7.93
CA LYS A 134 19.75 -13.47 -8.95
C LYS A 134 19.19 -12.06 -8.92
N GLU A 135 18.96 -11.50 -10.10
CA GLU A 135 18.19 -10.26 -10.26
C GLU A 135 16.84 -10.42 -9.55
N SER A 136 16.48 -9.41 -8.77
CA SER A 136 15.22 -9.39 -8.03
C SER A 136 14.36 -8.23 -8.51
N GLU A 137 13.16 -8.54 -8.98
CA GLU A 137 12.17 -7.55 -9.31
C GLU A 137 11.56 -7.00 -8.02
N ILE A 138 11.40 -5.69 -7.95
CA ILE A 138 10.69 -5.01 -6.89
C ILE A 138 9.69 -4.04 -7.50
N TRP A 139 8.65 -3.73 -6.77
CA TRP A 139 7.78 -2.61 -7.06
C TRP A 139 7.65 -1.69 -5.84
N LYS A 140 7.32 -0.43 -6.10
CA LYS A 140 7.16 0.60 -5.07
C LYS A 140 6.21 1.70 -5.55
N ILE A 141 5.69 2.48 -4.61
CA ILE A 141 5.06 3.76 -4.91
C ILE A 141 6.17 4.79 -5.10
N ASN A 142 6.25 5.39 -6.30
CA ASN A 142 7.24 6.41 -6.62
C ASN A 142 6.69 7.84 -6.53
N LYS A 143 5.36 7.99 -6.65
CA LYS A 143 4.68 9.27 -6.59
C LYS A 143 3.27 9.10 -6.03
N VAL A 144 2.87 10.08 -5.25
CA VAL A 144 1.50 10.26 -4.75
C VAL A 144 1.07 11.68 -5.05
N GLN A 145 -0.19 11.82 -5.47
CA GLN A 145 -0.79 13.12 -5.76
C GLN A 145 -2.19 13.17 -5.15
N LEU A 146 -2.54 14.31 -4.56
CA LEU A 146 -3.88 14.63 -4.12
C LEU A 146 -4.33 15.93 -4.79
N VAL A 147 -5.42 15.87 -5.54
CA VAL A 147 -6.14 17.06 -5.99
C VAL A 147 -7.31 17.26 -5.02
N TYR A 148 -7.49 18.47 -4.54
CA TYR A 148 -8.59 18.83 -3.64
C TYR A 148 -9.15 20.21 -3.98
N ASP A 149 -10.45 20.39 -3.82
CA ASP A 149 -11.16 21.64 -4.10
C ASP A 149 -11.62 22.30 -2.79
N THR A 150 -11.01 23.43 -2.43
CA THR A 150 -11.36 24.19 -1.22
C THR A 150 -12.66 24.98 -1.35
N SER A 151 -13.32 24.95 -2.52
CA SER A 151 -14.70 25.42 -2.65
C SER A 151 -15.74 24.42 -2.12
N GLU A 152 -15.32 23.19 -1.81
CA GLU A 152 -16.14 22.19 -1.15
C GLU A 152 -16.40 22.60 0.32
N THR A 153 -17.66 22.86 0.66
CA THR A 153 -18.00 23.50 1.94
C THR A 153 -18.21 22.55 3.12
N THR A 154 -18.24 21.22 2.92
CA THR A 154 -18.42 20.28 4.04
C THR A 154 -17.17 20.19 4.92
N HIS A 155 -15.97 20.28 4.33
CA HIS A 155 -14.72 20.23 5.08
C HIS A 155 -13.95 21.56 5.10
N PHE A 156 -14.13 22.43 4.09
CA PHE A 156 -13.42 23.71 3.99
C PHE A 156 -14.35 24.89 4.31
N ILE A 157 -14.51 25.18 5.60
CA ILE A 157 -15.42 26.24 6.06
C ILE A 157 -14.70 27.59 5.92
N SER A 158 -15.34 28.54 5.22
CA SER A 158 -14.82 29.91 5.06
C SER A 158 -13.40 29.98 4.46
N ALA A 159 -13.07 29.04 3.56
CA ALA A 159 -11.78 29.02 2.89
C ALA A 159 -11.50 30.34 2.16
N TYR A 160 -10.32 30.89 2.40
CA TYR A 160 -9.83 32.08 1.72
C TYR A 160 -9.36 31.71 0.31
N ASN A 161 -9.89 32.41 -0.70
CA ASN A 161 -9.64 32.14 -2.13
C ASN A 161 -9.87 30.66 -2.51
N PRO A 162 -11.13 30.18 -2.43
CA PRO A 162 -11.44 28.78 -2.68
C PRO A 162 -11.19 28.37 -4.13
N GLY A 163 -10.76 27.13 -4.34
CA GLY A 163 -10.57 26.54 -5.66
C GLY A 163 -9.79 25.23 -5.63
N LYS A 164 -9.37 24.77 -6.81
CA LYS A 164 -8.64 23.51 -6.96
C LYS A 164 -7.15 23.68 -6.68
N HIS A 165 -6.64 22.82 -5.81
CA HIS A 165 -5.24 22.73 -5.45
C HIS A 165 -4.71 21.32 -5.73
N THR A 166 -3.40 21.19 -5.86
CA THR A 166 -2.74 19.90 -6.04
C THR A 166 -1.56 19.78 -5.10
N ALA A 167 -1.53 18.71 -4.31
CA ALA A 167 -0.38 18.33 -3.50
C ALA A 167 0.31 17.11 -4.11
N ASN A 168 1.65 17.12 -4.12
CA ASN A 168 2.46 16.04 -4.68
C ASN A 168 3.55 15.59 -3.70
N SER A 169 3.88 14.30 -3.74
CA SER A 169 5.06 13.78 -3.06
C SER A 169 6.33 14.15 -3.83
N HIS A 170 7.44 14.37 -3.14
CA HIS A 170 8.75 14.61 -3.74
C HIS A 170 9.70 13.43 -3.49
N LYS A 171 10.21 12.79 -4.56
CA LYS A 171 11.16 11.65 -4.52
C LYS A 171 10.73 10.53 -3.55
N LEU A 172 9.52 10.01 -3.73
CA LEU A 172 8.97 8.98 -2.86
C LEU A 172 9.47 7.58 -3.25
N SER A 173 9.67 6.72 -2.24
CA SER A 173 9.92 5.29 -2.40
C SER A 173 9.22 4.55 -1.26
N ALA A 174 7.90 4.44 -1.35
CA ALA A 174 7.06 3.80 -0.33
C ALA A 174 6.62 2.40 -0.75
N PHE A 175 6.28 1.58 0.25
CA PHE A 175 5.72 0.22 0.10
C PHE A 175 6.55 -0.68 -0.82
N VAL A 176 7.88 -0.63 -0.67
CA VAL A 176 8.81 -1.43 -1.47
C VAL A 176 8.53 -2.91 -1.23
N THR A 177 8.19 -3.63 -2.30
CA THR A 177 7.70 -5.00 -2.24
C THR A 177 8.32 -5.83 -3.36
N PRO A 178 8.67 -7.11 -3.13
CA PRO A 178 9.14 -7.99 -4.20
C PRO A 178 8.08 -8.17 -5.31
N GLY A 179 8.54 -8.38 -6.54
CA GLY A 179 7.68 -8.75 -7.68
C GLY A 179 6.84 -9.99 -7.39
N GLY A 180 5.64 -10.06 -7.98
CA GLY A 180 4.70 -11.17 -7.77
C GLY A 180 4.01 -11.23 -6.41
N ARG A 181 4.28 -10.29 -5.49
CA ARG A 181 3.70 -10.25 -4.13
C ARG A 181 2.86 -9.01 -3.88
N SER A 182 1.86 -9.14 -3.02
CA SER A 182 1.07 -8.02 -2.53
C SER A 182 1.69 -7.41 -1.26
N TYR A 183 1.63 -6.11 -1.08
CA TYR A 183 2.03 -5.44 0.15
C TYR A 183 0.90 -5.48 1.17
N VAL A 184 1.20 -5.84 2.43
CA VAL A 184 0.24 -5.81 3.54
C VAL A 184 0.79 -5.05 4.74
N CYS A 185 0.00 -4.13 5.30
CA CYS A 185 0.36 -3.39 6.50
C CYS A 185 -0.88 -2.96 7.30
N THR A 186 -0.99 -3.44 8.52
CA THR A 186 -2.07 -3.09 9.46
C THR A 186 -1.78 -1.74 10.09
N ALA A 187 -0.52 -1.50 10.46
CA ALA A 187 -0.09 -0.24 11.07
C ALA A 187 -0.28 0.96 10.12
N GLN A 188 -0.73 2.07 10.70
CA GLN A 188 -0.95 3.32 9.96
C GLN A 188 0.36 3.84 9.35
N GLN A 189 0.36 4.05 8.04
CA GLN A 189 1.42 4.64 7.24
C GLN A 189 1.09 6.09 6.92
N THR A 190 2.05 6.98 7.14
CA THR A 190 1.87 8.42 6.90
C THR A 190 2.72 8.88 5.72
N LEU A 191 2.09 9.56 4.76
CA LEU A 191 2.72 10.15 3.58
C LEU A 191 2.53 11.67 3.62
N THR A 192 3.60 12.42 3.42
CA THR A 192 3.56 13.88 3.36
C THR A 192 3.68 14.36 1.92
N LEU A 193 2.75 15.21 1.50
CA LEU A 193 2.73 15.86 0.20
C LEU A 193 2.95 17.36 0.36
N LEU A 194 3.54 17.98 -0.63
CA LEU A 194 3.69 19.43 -0.71
C LEU A 194 2.65 19.97 -1.69
N SER A 195 1.86 20.95 -1.23
CA SER A 195 0.99 21.73 -2.10
C SER A 195 1.80 22.43 -3.20
N THR A 196 1.16 22.73 -4.33
CA THR A 196 1.75 23.52 -5.44
C THR A 196 2.26 24.89 -5.02
N ASP A 197 1.72 25.47 -3.94
CA ASP A 197 2.24 26.72 -3.36
C ASP A 197 3.57 26.52 -2.58
N HIS A 198 3.97 25.26 -2.35
CA HIS A 198 5.13 24.84 -1.55
C HIS A 198 5.17 25.42 -0.12
N GLN A 199 4.07 26.00 0.36
CA GLN A 199 3.99 26.58 1.71
C GLN A 199 3.33 25.63 2.71
N LYS A 200 2.51 24.69 2.24
CA LYS A 200 1.71 23.83 3.11
C LYS A 200 1.92 22.34 2.83
N GLY A 201 2.12 21.59 3.91
CA GLY A 201 2.24 20.13 3.89
C GLY A 201 0.89 19.46 4.09
N VAL A 202 0.43 18.68 3.11
CA VAL A 202 -0.74 17.81 3.25
C VAL A 202 -0.28 16.48 3.80
N THR A 203 -0.96 15.96 4.82
CA THR A 203 -0.63 14.66 5.42
C THR A 203 -1.69 13.64 5.06
N ILE A 204 -1.27 12.49 4.55
CA ILE A 204 -2.15 11.36 4.23
C ILE A 204 -1.79 10.21 5.15
N ALA A 205 -2.77 9.69 5.88
CA ALA A 205 -2.64 8.51 6.71
C ALA A 205 -3.41 7.36 6.06
N LEU A 206 -2.73 6.24 5.82
CA LEU A 206 -3.29 5.01 5.26
C LEU A 206 -3.16 3.89 6.29
N SER A 207 -4.18 3.09 6.51
CA SER A 207 -4.15 1.93 7.43
C SER A 207 -4.86 0.72 6.81
N ASP A 208 -4.65 -0.46 7.40
CA ASP A 208 -5.22 -1.72 6.90
C ASP A 208 -4.96 -1.95 5.40
N ILE A 209 -3.72 -1.69 5.00
CA ILE A 209 -3.28 -1.65 3.61
C ILE A 209 -3.09 -3.08 3.09
N HIS A 210 -3.70 -3.38 1.95
CA HIS A 210 -3.42 -4.56 1.12
C HIS A 210 -3.40 -4.13 -0.35
N ILE A 211 -2.22 -4.03 -0.96
CA ILE A 211 -2.08 -3.46 -2.32
C ILE A 211 -1.23 -4.38 -3.21
N GLN A 212 -1.67 -4.57 -4.44
CA GLN A 212 -0.93 -5.25 -5.50
C GLN A 212 -1.15 -4.56 -6.85
N PRO A 213 -0.15 -3.83 -7.37
CA PRO A 213 -0.26 -3.10 -8.62
C PRO A 213 0.18 -3.88 -9.87
N PHE A 214 0.85 -5.03 -9.69
CA PHE A 214 1.39 -5.84 -10.78
C PHE A 214 1.20 -7.34 -10.50
N ASP A 215 1.32 -8.15 -11.56
CA ASP A 215 1.38 -9.62 -11.49
C ASP A 215 0.18 -10.29 -10.80
N ILE A 216 -1.01 -9.71 -10.94
CA ILE A 216 -2.25 -10.35 -10.49
C ILE A 216 -2.54 -11.53 -11.44
N GLN A 217 -2.58 -12.73 -10.88
CA GLN A 217 -2.79 -13.97 -11.65
C GLN A 217 -4.28 -14.34 -11.77
N ASN A 218 -5.05 -14.05 -10.73
CA ASN A 218 -6.46 -14.41 -10.62
C ASN A 218 -7.28 -13.15 -10.29
N ASP A 219 -8.42 -12.99 -10.94
CA ASP A 219 -9.29 -11.85 -10.72
C ASP A 219 -9.73 -11.75 -9.25
N PHE A 220 -9.66 -10.54 -8.70
CA PHE A 220 -10.07 -10.21 -7.33
C PHE A 220 -9.34 -11.00 -6.23
N MET A 221 -8.16 -11.54 -6.54
CA MET A 221 -7.34 -12.28 -5.58
C MET A 221 -5.92 -11.72 -5.53
N PHE A 222 -5.49 -11.38 -4.32
CA PHE A 222 -4.10 -11.03 -4.07
C PHE A 222 -3.19 -12.27 -4.09
N SER A 223 -1.94 -12.05 -4.49
CA SER A 223 -0.84 -13.01 -4.37
C SER A 223 -0.30 -13.08 -2.93
N ASP A 224 0.78 -13.82 -2.71
CA ASP A 224 1.41 -13.98 -1.40
C ASP A 224 1.79 -12.64 -0.75
N SER A 225 1.24 -12.39 0.45
CA SER A 225 1.45 -11.15 1.19
C SER A 225 2.88 -10.94 1.65
N TYR A 226 3.40 -9.73 1.44
CA TYR A 226 4.65 -9.22 1.99
C TYR A 226 4.34 -8.16 3.06
N LYS A 227 4.59 -8.51 4.33
CA LYS A 227 4.28 -7.64 5.46
C LYS A 227 5.23 -6.46 5.56
N CYS A 228 4.72 -5.28 5.95
CA CYS A 228 5.54 -4.12 6.25
C CYS A 228 6.45 -4.33 7.48
N ILE A 229 7.51 -3.52 7.58
CA ILE A 229 8.51 -3.62 8.65
C ILE A 229 7.87 -3.33 10.01
N THR A 230 6.93 -2.38 10.09
CA THR A 230 6.25 -2.01 11.34
C THR A 230 5.50 -3.19 11.96
N ASP A 231 4.62 -3.86 11.18
CA ASP A 231 3.89 -5.05 11.65
C ASP A 231 4.85 -6.20 12.01
N GLN A 232 5.97 -6.35 11.31
CA GLN A 232 6.98 -7.37 11.64
C GLN A 232 7.66 -7.09 12.97
N HIS A 233 7.96 -5.83 13.26
CA HIS A 233 8.56 -5.42 14.54
C HIS A 233 7.59 -5.66 15.69
N GLU A 234 6.32 -5.27 15.54
CA GLU A 234 5.29 -5.52 16.55
C GLU A 234 5.14 -7.02 16.84
N GLN A 235 5.07 -7.85 15.79
CA GLN A 235 5.02 -9.31 15.94
C GLN A 235 6.28 -9.87 16.64
N LEU A 236 7.46 -9.29 16.39
CA LEU A 236 8.70 -9.72 17.03
C LEU A 236 8.70 -9.38 18.53
N GLU A 237 8.23 -8.18 18.89
CA GLU A 237 8.14 -7.73 20.28
C GLU A 237 7.14 -8.58 21.10
N GLU A 238 6.04 -9.02 20.50
CA GLU A 238 5.08 -9.92 21.16
C GLU A 238 5.62 -11.35 21.31
N THR A 239 6.33 -11.87 20.30
CA THR A 239 6.79 -13.27 20.29
C THR A 239 8.04 -13.50 21.12
N LEU A 240 8.93 -12.50 21.22
CA LEU A 240 10.18 -12.60 21.97
C LEU A 240 9.99 -13.00 23.45
N PRO A 241 9.12 -12.37 24.27
CA PRO A 241 8.93 -12.76 25.65
C PRO A 241 8.32 -14.16 25.80
N LEU A 242 7.43 -14.57 24.88
CA LEU A 242 6.84 -15.91 24.88
C LEU A 242 7.92 -16.98 24.66
N VAL A 243 8.77 -16.79 23.64
CA VAL A 243 9.86 -17.73 23.32
C VAL A 243 10.86 -17.78 24.47
N LEU A 244 11.26 -16.64 25.02
CA LEU A 244 12.17 -16.58 26.18
C LEU A 244 11.57 -17.29 27.40
N GLY A 245 10.28 -17.06 27.68
CA GLY A 245 9.56 -17.73 28.76
C GLY A 245 9.51 -19.26 28.59
N LEU A 246 9.23 -19.73 27.38
CA LEU A 246 9.21 -21.16 27.07
C LEU A 246 10.59 -21.81 27.21
N VAL A 247 11.65 -21.15 26.71
CA VAL A 247 13.03 -21.66 26.83
C VAL A 247 13.48 -21.71 28.28
N LEU A 248 13.26 -20.65 29.06
CA LEU A 248 13.59 -20.61 30.49
C LEU A 248 12.79 -21.65 31.28
N GLY A 249 11.49 -21.78 30.99
CA GLY A 249 10.63 -22.79 31.61
C GLY A 249 11.13 -24.21 31.34
N LEU A 250 11.49 -24.53 30.09
CA LEU A 250 12.05 -25.83 29.73
C LEU A 250 13.36 -26.12 30.46
N ILE A 251 14.26 -25.13 30.56
CA ILE A 251 15.53 -25.28 31.29
C ILE A 251 15.28 -25.59 32.78
N ILE A 252 14.33 -24.91 33.41
CA ILE A 252 13.97 -25.17 34.82
C ILE A 252 13.42 -26.58 35.00
N VAL A 253 12.51 -27.03 34.12
CA VAL A 253 11.95 -28.39 34.20
C VAL A 253 13.04 -29.45 34.02
N ILE A 254 13.94 -29.26 33.04
CA ILE A 254 15.05 -30.20 32.79
C ILE A 254 16.00 -30.25 33.99
N THR A 255 16.39 -29.10 34.55
CA THR A 255 17.30 -29.05 35.71
C THR A 255 16.68 -29.70 36.95
N LEU A 256 15.40 -29.47 37.22
CA LEU A 256 14.69 -30.12 38.32
C LEU A 256 14.54 -31.63 38.11
N ALA A 257 14.27 -32.08 36.89
CA ALA A 257 14.21 -33.50 36.58
C ALA A 257 15.57 -34.17 36.82
N ILE A 258 16.66 -33.60 36.29
CA ILE A 258 18.02 -34.11 36.51
C ILE A 258 18.36 -34.15 38.00
N TYR A 259 18.06 -33.07 38.73
CA TYR A 259 18.28 -32.99 40.17
C TYR A 259 17.53 -34.10 40.92
N HIS A 260 16.25 -34.31 40.60
CA HIS A 260 15.44 -35.35 41.23
C HIS A 260 15.94 -36.76 40.90
N PHE A 261 16.35 -37.00 39.65
CA PHE A 261 16.96 -38.27 39.25
C PHE A 261 18.28 -38.52 39.99
N HIS A 262 19.14 -37.50 40.08
CA HIS A 262 20.40 -37.59 40.82
C HIS A 262 20.14 -37.92 42.30
N LEU A 263 19.23 -37.19 42.95
CA LEU A 263 18.88 -37.41 44.36
C LEU A 263 18.38 -38.84 44.60
N LYS A 264 17.54 -39.38 43.71
CA LYS A 264 17.08 -40.77 43.79
C LYS A 264 18.22 -41.78 43.66
N LEU A 265 19.16 -41.56 42.74
CA LEU A 265 20.31 -42.45 42.54
C LEU A 265 21.28 -42.41 43.74
N THR A 266 21.51 -41.23 44.33
CA THR A 266 22.40 -41.09 45.50
C THR A 266 21.76 -41.61 46.80
N ALA A 267 20.44 -41.49 46.96
CA ALA A 267 19.74 -42.00 48.14
C ALA A 267 19.64 -43.54 48.20
N GLN A 268 19.90 -44.22 47.09
CA GLN A 268 19.86 -45.69 46.99
C GLN A 268 21.20 -46.38 47.29
N GLU A 269 22.23 -45.65 47.74
CA GLU A 269 23.47 -46.27 48.18
C GLU A 269 23.18 -47.15 49.42
N PRO A 270 23.28 -48.50 49.33
CA PRO A 270 23.03 -49.37 50.46
C PRO A 270 24.10 -49.08 51.51
N GLN A 271 23.70 -48.78 52.75
CA GLN A 271 24.63 -48.73 53.86
C GLN A 271 25.32 -50.08 53.97
N LEU A 272 26.58 -50.16 53.55
CA LEU A 272 27.41 -51.33 53.82
C LEU A 272 27.43 -51.56 55.33
N PRO A 273 27.27 -52.79 55.83
CA PRO A 273 27.33 -53.07 57.25
C PRO A 273 28.69 -52.61 57.77
N ARG A 274 28.69 -51.65 58.69
CA ARG A 274 29.91 -51.20 59.37
C ARG A 274 30.43 -52.39 60.21
N ASP A 275 31.39 -53.12 59.64
CA ASP A 275 32.00 -54.28 60.28
C ASP A 275 32.59 -53.86 61.63
N ARG A 276 31.98 -54.40 62.69
CA ARG A 276 32.26 -54.05 64.09
C ARG A 276 33.41 -54.89 64.69
N SER A 277 34.29 -55.44 63.85
CA SER A 277 35.26 -56.49 64.23
C SER A 277 36.66 -55.99 64.61
N LEU A 278 36.95 -54.68 64.60
CA LEU A 278 38.31 -54.15 64.78
C LEU A 278 38.68 -53.61 66.17
N TYR A 279 37.86 -53.82 67.21
CA TYR A 279 38.18 -53.40 68.59
C TYR A 279 38.08 -54.54 69.61
N LYS A 280 38.70 -55.70 69.33
CA LYS A 280 38.83 -56.76 70.34
C LYS A 280 40.27 -57.14 70.72
N ASN A 281 41.28 -56.50 70.14
CA ASN A 281 42.67 -56.74 70.54
C ASN A 281 43.45 -55.42 70.63
N MET A 282 43.28 -54.70 71.73
CA MET A 282 44.27 -53.80 72.33
C MET A 282 43.88 -53.56 73.78
#